data_AF-A0A495BCK5-F1
#
_entry.id   AF-A0A495BCK5-F1
#
_cell.length_a   1.000
_cell.length_b   1.000
_cell.length_c   1.000
_cell.angle_alpha   90.00
_cell.angle_beta   90.00
_cell.angle_gamma   90.00
#
_symmetry.space_group_name_H-M   'P 1'
#
loop_
_entity.id
_entity.type
_entity.pdbx_description
1 polymer ?
#
loop_
_entity_poly.entity_id
_entity_poly.type
_entity_poly.pdbx_seq_one_letter_code
_entity_poly.pdbx_strand_id
1 'polypeptide(L)'
;MRRLFILFLLVSLSACTIGNGHICGPQTPIFYCDKEAYDKLLHPKPFVELWHKPAVSSNIRLNDWVSCGGYGDGNFTLQSKKMFPGEDDNKAYKRLRTEMYRCLIDKGYRYERCDEPAFRGDAICGGK
;
A
#
# COMPACT_ATOMS: atom_id res chain seq x y z
N MET A 1 49.44 -3.16 -25.18
CA MET A 1 48.53 -3.90 -24.25
C MET A 1 48.08 -3.08 -23.04
N ARG A 2 48.97 -2.34 -22.35
CA ARG A 2 48.60 -1.47 -21.21
C ARG A 2 47.53 -0.40 -21.49
N ARG A 3 47.54 0.22 -22.69
CA ARG A 3 46.54 1.23 -23.10
C ARG A 3 45.15 0.64 -23.40
N LEU A 4 45.09 -0.58 -23.92
CA LEU A 4 43.84 -1.32 -24.17
C LEU A 4 43.18 -1.78 -22.86
N PHE A 5 44.00 -2.18 -21.88
CA PHE A 5 43.51 -2.52 -20.54
C PHE A 5 42.88 -1.32 -19.81
N ILE A 6 43.46 -0.13 -19.95
CA ILE A 6 42.93 1.11 -19.36
C ILE A 6 41.59 1.51 -19.99
N LEU A 7 41.45 1.35 -21.31
CA LEU A 7 40.19 1.62 -22.02
C LEU A 7 39.08 0.64 -21.60
N PHE A 8 39.40 -0.64 -21.41
CA PHE A 8 38.43 -1.63 -20.93
C PHE A 8 37.98 -1.37 -19.48
N LEU A 9 38.87 -0.89 -18.62
CA LEU A 9 38.56 -0.52 -17.24
C LEU A 9 37.67 0.73 -17.14
N LEU A 10 37.84 1.69 -18.05
CA LEU A 10 37.04 2.92 -18.08
C LEU A 10 35.61 2.68 -18.58
N VAL A 11 35.42 1.74 -19.51
CA VAL A 11 34.09 1.38 -20.02
C VAL A 11 33.26 0.63 -18.97
N SER A 12 33.87 -0.23 -18.16
CA SER A 12 33.17 -0.95 -17.09
C SER A 12 32.74 -0.07 -15.90
N LEU A 13 33.36 1.10 -15.71
CA LEU A 13 32.96 2.08 -14.69
C LEU A 13 31.75 2.95 -15.13
N SER A 14 31.34 2.89 -16.40
CA SER A 14 30.23 3.70 -16.94
C SER A 14 28.85 3.04 -16.83
N ALA A 15 28.77 1.81 -16.32
CA ALA A 15 27.50 1.11 -16.11
C ALA A 15 26.73 1.56 -14.84
N CYS A 16 27.23 2.55 -14.11
CA CYS A 16 26.44 3.28 -13.13
C CYS A 16 25.55 4.28 -13.87
N THR A 17 24.34 3.88 -14.27
CA THR A 17 23.34 4.84 -14.75
C THR A 17 22.94 5.72 -13.57
N ILE A 18 23.53 6.92 -13.50
CA ILE A 18 23.17 7.97 -12.53
C ILE A 18 21.78 8.47 -12.92
N GLY A 19 20.74 7.92 -12.27
CA GLY A 19 19.39 8.45 -12.32
C GLY A 19 19.10 9.25 -11.04
N ASN A 20 18.69 10.52 -11.21
CA ASN A 20 18.10 11.40 -10.17
C ASN A 20 18.61 11.24 -8.72
N GLY A 21 19.93 11.18 -8.51
CA GLY A 21 20.53 11.31 -7.18
C GLY A 21 20.63 10.03 -6.33
N HIS A 22 20.35 8.85 -6.88
CA HIS A 22 20.60 7.56 -6.20
C HIS A 22 21.46 6.62 -7.06
N ILE A 23 22.42 5.92 -6.42
CA ILE A 23 23.26 4.92 -7.11
C ILE A 23 22.41 3.68 -7.40
N CYS A 24 22.02 3.54 -8.66
CA CYS A 24 21.27 2.41 -9.16
C CYS A 24 22.21 1.33 -9.67
N GLY A 25 22.54 0.39 -8.79
CA GLY A 25 23.23 -0.84 -9.17
C GLY A 25 22.23 -1.94 -9.53
N PRO A 26 22.68 -3.01 -10.21
CA PRO A 26 21.84 -4.18 -10.52
C PRO A 26 21.28 -4.90 -9.27
N GLN A 27 21.83 -4.60 -8.08
CA GLN A 27 21.35 -5.13 -6.80
C GLN A 27 20.36 -4.20 -6.08
N THR A 28 20.21 -2.96 -6.53
CA THR A 28 19.29 -1.99 -5.91
C THR A 28 17.90 -2.21 -6.52
N PRO A 29 16.86 -2.54 -5.73
CA PRO A 29 15.51 -2.65 -6.26
C PRO A 29 15.08 -1.35 -6.95
N ILE A 30 14.40 -1.47 -8.10
CA ILE A 30 14.04 -0.33 -8.98
C ILE A 30 13.32 0.81 -8.23
N PHE A 31 12.56 0.52 -7.19
CA PHE A 31 11.85 1.54 -6.44
C PHE A 31 12.74 2.45 -5.58
N TYR A 32 13.99 2.09 -5.29
CA TYR A 32 14.98 3.00 -4.67
C TYR A 32 15.67 3.90 -5.71
N CYS A 33 15.44 3.64 -6.99
CA CYS A 33 15.98 4.39 -8.12
C CYS A 33 14.98 5.42 -8.67
N ASP A 34 13.70 5.20 -8.39
CA ASP A 34 12.62 6.11 -8.68
C ASP A 34 12.25 6.86 -7.39
N LYS A 35 12.59 8.15 -7.34
CA LYS A 35 12.30 9.00 -6.18
C LYS A 35 10.81 9.01 -5.82
N GLU A 36 9.92 9.04 -6.81
CA GLU A 36 8.48 9.07 -6.57
C GLU A 36 8.00 7.74 -6.00
N ALA A 37 8.48 6.62 -6.55
CA ALA A 37 8.18 5.30 -6.02
C ALA A 37 8.72 5.12 -4.60
N TYR A 38 9.93 5.60 -4.34
CA TYR A 38 10.55 5.58 -3.01
C TYR A 38 9.74 6.41 -2.00
N ASP A 39 9.37 7.64 -2.37
CA ASP A 39 8.60 8.52 -1.50
C ASP A 39 7.21 7.92 -1.16
N LYS A 40 6.57 7.23 -2.11
CA LYS A 40 5.32 6.48 -1.88
C LYS A 40 5.48 5.29 -0.94
N LEU A 41 6.65 4.66 -0.92
CA LEU A 41 6.95 3.57 0.02
C LEU A 41 7.18 4.09 1.44
N LEU A 42 7.86 5.23 1.58
CA LEU A 42 8.08 5.87 2.87
C LEU A 42 6.80 6.49 3.45
N HIS A 43 5.91 6.97 2.59
CA HIS A 43 4.65 7.61 2.98
C HIS A 43 3.46 6.85 2.35
N PRO A 44 3.19 5.62 2.81
CA PRO A 44 2.08 4.84 2.28
C PRO A 44 0.77 5.59 2.52
N LYS A 45 -0.11 5.54 1.52
CA LYS A 45 -1.46 6.10 1.65
C LYS A 45 -2.19 5.42 2.81
N PRO A 46 -2.94 6.17 3.63
CA PRO A 46 -3.76 5.57 4.68
C PRO A 46 -4.85 4.67 4.06
N PHE A 47 -5.25 3.63 4.78
CA PHE A 47 -6.17 2.61 4.26
C PHE A 47 -7.49 3.18 3.72
N VAL A 48 -7.99 4.27 4.31
CA VAL A 48 -9.19 4.98 3.86
C VAL A 48 -9.12 5.44 2.40
N GLU A 49 -7.93 5.76 1.88
CA GLU A 49 -7.76 6.21 0.50
C GLU A 49 -7.97 5.10 -0.52
N LEU A 50 -7.86 3.83 -0.11
CA LEU A 50 -8.13 2.67 -0.97
C LEU A 50 -9.64 2.45 -1.19
N TRP A 51 -10.50 3.26 -0.58
CA TRP A 51 -11.94 3.19 -0.69
C TRP A 51 -12.48 4.39 -1.47
N HIS A 52 -13.22 4.11 -2.54
CA HIS A 52 -13.76 5.10 -3.44
C HIS A 52 -15.29 5.06 -3.49
N LYS A 53 -15.91 6.23 -3.38
CA LYS A 53 -17.34 6.45 -3.61
C LYS A 53 -17.49 7.73 -4.45
N PRO A 54 -18.20 7.69 -5.60
CA PRO A 54 -18.36 8.86 -6.45
C PRO A 54 -18.97 10.04 -5.69
N ALA A 55 -18.52 11.26 -6.02
CA ALA A 55 -19.03 12.53 -5.48
C ALA A 55 -18.92 12.70 -3.95
N VAL A 56 -18.02 11.95 -3.29
CA VAL A 56 -17.76 12.08 -1.84
C VAL A 56 -16.43 12.79 -1.59
N SER A 57 -16.45 13.82 -0.72
CA SER A 57 -15.25 14.53 -0.29
C SER A 57 -14.41 13.67 0.66
N SER A 58 -13.10 13.96 0.75
CA SER A 58 -12.21 13.25 1.67
C SER A 58 -12.67 13.32 3.14
N ASN A 59 -13.27 14.42 3.56
CA ASN A 59 -13.80 14.57 4.92
C ASN A 59 -14.99 13.64 5.20
N ILE A 60 -15.95 13.57 4.26
CA ILE A 60 -17.09 12.65 4.39
C ILE A 60 -16.59 11.21 4.38
N ARG A 61 -15.64 10.87 3.50
CA ARG A 61 -15.03 9.55 3.46
C ARG A 61 -14.31 9.19 4.76
N LEU A 62 -13.59 10.12 5.38
CA LEU A 62 -12.96 9.89 6.68
C LEU A 62 -14.00 9.70 7.78
N ASN A 63 -15.08 10.49 7.78
CA ASN A 63 -16.18 10.31 8.74
C ASN A 63 -16.87 8.95 8.58
N ASP A 64 -17.13 8.52 7.35
CA ASP A 64 -17.68 7.20 7.06
C ASP A 64 -16.72 6.09 7.50
N TRP A 65 -15.43 6.25 7.25
CA TRP A 65 -14.37 5.35 7.72
C TRP A 65 -14.36 5.19 9.24
N VAL A 66 -14.35 6.30 9.97
CA VAL A 66 -14.40 6.28 11.45
C VAL A 66 -15.71 5.66 11.93
N SER A 67 -16.84 5.97 11.27
CA SER A 67 -18.14 5.39 11.64
C SER A 67 -18.18 3.86 11.45
N CYS A 68 -17.41 3.33 10.50
CA CYS A 68 -17.26 1.89 10.28
C CYS A 68 -16.22 1.23 11.19
N GLY A 69 -15.60 1.99 12.10
CA GLY A 69 -14.63 1.48 13.07
C GLY A 69 -13.17 1.69 12.68
N GLY A 70 -12.88 2.51 11.67
CA GLY A 70 -11.53 3.00 11.39
C GLY A 70 -11.06 4.10 12.36
N TYR A 71 -9.78 4.44 12.31
CA TYR A 71 -9.21 5.54 13.09
C TYR A 71 -9.27 6.88 12.34
N GLY A 72 -9.22 7.98 13.07
CA GLY A 72 -9.32 9.35 12.53
C GLY A 72 -8.13 9.79 11.66
N ASP A 73 -7.05 9.02 11.63
CA ASP A 73 -5.92 9.19 10.71
C ASP A 73 -6.13 8.43 9.37
N GLY A 74 -7.28 7.77 9.20
CA GLY A 74 -7.57 6.97 8.01
C GLY A 74 -6.97 5.56 8.02
N ASN A 75 -6.32 5.16 9.12
CA ASN A 75 -5.78 3.81 9.27
C ASN A 75 -6.74 2.86 10.01
N PHE A 76 -6.38 1.58 10.01
CA PHE A 76 -7.06 0.53 10.75
C PHE A 76 -6.03 -0.36 11.44
N THR A 77 -6.16 -0.50 12.76
CA THR A 77 -5.38 -1.44 13.58
C THR A 77 -6.30 -2.27 14.48
N LEU A 78 -5.75 -3.29 15.12
CA LEU A 78 -6.47 -4.12 16.08
C LEU A 78 -7.01 -3.24 17.21
N GLN A 79 -8.33 -3.29 17.42
CA GLN A 79 -8.99 -2.62 18.53
C GLN A 79 -9.15 -3.62 19.68
N SER A 80 -8.14 -3.73 20.55
CA SER A 80 -8.12 -4.75 21.61
C SER A 80 -9.35 -4.72 22.53
N LYS A 81 -9.98 -3.55 22.70
CA LYS A 81 -11.23 -3.39 23.47
C LYS A 81 -12.46 -4.07 22.84
N LYS A 82 -12.41 -4.40 21.55
CA LYS A 82 -13.49 -5.07 20.79
C LYS A 82 -13.21 -6.57 20.56
N MET A 83 -12.16 -7.10 21.16
CA MET A 83 -11.85 -8.54 21.13
C MET A 83 -12.82 -9.30 22.03
N PHE A 84 -13.22 -10.50 21.61
CA PHE A 84 -13.94 -11.40 22.50
C PHE A 84 -13.00 -12.03 23.53
N PRO A 85 -13.49 -12.42 24.72
CA PRO A 85 -12.68 -13.14 25.70
C PRO A 85 -12.06 -14.41 25.10
N GLY A 86 -10.73 -14.53 25.18
CA GLY A 86 -9.98 -15.66 24.63
C GLY A 86 -9.83 -15.67 23.10
N GLU A 87 -10.21 -14.59 22.41
CA GLU A 87 -9.98 -14.45 20.97
C GLU A 87 -8.51 -14.15 20.68
N ASP A 88 -7.95 -14.86 19.70
CA ASP A 88 -6.61 -14.57 19.17
C ASP A 88 -6.58 -13.23 18.39
N ASP A 89 -5.47 -12.51 18.49
CA ASP A 89 -5.27 -11.20 17.85
C ASP A 89 -5.53 -11.23 16.34
N ASN A 90 -5.03 -12.25 15.63
CA ASN A 90 -5.24 -12.37 14.18
C ASN A 90 -6.70 -12.67 13.85
N LYS A 91 -7.36 -13.50 14.67
CA LYS A 91 -8.78 -13.80 14.52
C LYS A 91 -9.63 -12.55 14.74
N ALA A 92 -9.37 -11.80 15.80
CA ALA A 92 -10.04 -10.54 16.09
C ALA A 92 -9.79 -9.50 14.99
N TYR A 93 -8.53 -9.36 14.55
CA TYR A 93 -8.15 -8.44 13.50
C TYR A 93 -8.90 -8.71 12.19
N LYS A 94 -8.93 -9.98 11.76
CA LYS A 94 -9.66 -10.39 10.55
C LYS A 94 -11.14 -10.10 10.68
N ARG A 95 -11.77 -10.50 11.79
CA ARG A 95 -13.20 -10.25 12.04
C ARG A 95 -13.54 -8.76 12.00
N LEU A 96 -12.85 -7.94 12.78
CA LEU A 96 -13.10 -6.49 12.86
C LEU A 96 -12.83 -5.81 11.51
N ARG A 97 -11.79 -6.23 10.78
CA ARG A 97 -11.50 -5.72 9.43
C ARG A 97 -12.64 -6.06 8.47
N THR A 98 -13.11 -7.31 8.49
CA THR A 98 -14.23 -7.75 7.65
C THR A 98 -15.52 -7.00 7.98
N GLU A 99 -15.82 -6.77 9.27
CA GLU A 99 -16.96 -5.95 9.70
C GLU A 99 -16.87 -4.51 9.15
N MET A 100 -15.69 -3.88 9.28
CA MET A 100 -15.45 -2.55 8.73
C MET A 100 -15.61 -2.50 7.21
N TYR A 101 -15.06 -3.46 6.49
CA TYR A 101 -15.15 -3.53 5.04
C TYR A 101 -16.59 -3.70 4.56
N ARG A 102 -17.38 -4.55 5.23
CA ARG A 102 -18.82 -4.68 4.94
C ARG A 102 -19.57 -3.36 5.14
N CYS A 103 -19.31 -2.66 6.25
CA CYS A 103 -19.91 -1.35 6.51
C CYS A 103 -19.61 -0.32 5.41
N LEU A 104 -18.38 -0.30 4.89
CA LEU A 104 -18.01 0.58 3.78
C LEU A 104 -18.71 0.21 2.47
N ILE A 105 -18.80 -1.09 2.16
CA ILE A 105 -19.53 -1.61 1.00
C ILE A 105 -21.01 -1.24 1.09
N ASP A 106 -21.65 -1.42 2.25
CA ASP A 106 -23.06 -1.06 2.50
C ASP A 106 -23.30 0.44 2.34
N LYS A 107 -22.30 1.28 2.66
CA LYS A 107 -22.32 2.73 2.39
C LYS A 107 -22.07 3.09 0.92
N GLY A 108 -21.80 2.11 0.06
CA GLY A 108 -21.58 2.29 -1.38
C GLY A 108 -20.14 2.59 -1.79
N TYR A 109 -19.16 2.32 -0.93
CA TYR A 109 -17.75 2.39 -1.31
C TYR A 109 -17.32 1.14 -2.09
N ARG A 110 -16.36 1.31 -2.99
CA ARG A 110 -15.64 0.24 -3.67
C ARG A 110 -14.17 0.29 -3.32
N TYR A 111 -13.56 -0.88 -3.16
CA TYR A 111 -12.14 -1.01 -2.90
C TYR A 111 -11.36 -0.89 -4.23
N GLU A 112 -10.37 -0.01 -4.28
CA GLU A 112 -9.66 0.38 -5.50
C GLU A 112 -8.78 -0.76 -6.06
N ARG A 113 -8.24 -1.62 -5.20
CA ARG A 113 -7.27 -2.66 -5.59
C ARG A 113 -7.92 -3.96 -6.08
N CYS A 114 -9.21 -3.96 -6.36
CA CYS A 114 -9.93 -5.17 -6.78
C CYS A 114 -9.48 -5.74 -8.14
N ASP A 115 -8.86 -4.93 -8.99
CA ASP A 115 -8.34 -5.39 -10.28
C ASP A 115 -7.02 -6.18 -10.15
N GLU A 116 -6.33 -6.00 -9.02
CA GLU A 116 -5.06 -6.67 -8.76
C GLU A 116 -5.26 -8.18 -8.53
N PRO A 117 -4.40 -9.04 -9.10
CA PRO A 117 -4.53 -10.50 -8.95
C PRO A 117 -4.62 -10.99 -7.50
N ALA A 118 -3.98 -10.28 -6.56
CA ALA A 118 -3.98 -10.62 -5.15
C ALA A 118 -5.34 -10.43 -4.46
N PHE A 119 -6.23 -9.58 -4.99
CA PHE A 119 -7.50 -9.20 -4.36
C PHE A 119 -8.74 -9.57 -5.19
N ARG A 120 -8.56 -9.96 -6.46
CA ARG A 120 -9.67 -10.27 -7.40
C ARG A 120 -10.68 -11.31 -6.89
N GLY A 121 -10.25 -12.25 -6.05
CA GLY A 121 -11.11 -13.28 -5.46
C GLY A 121 -11.64 -12.96 -4.06
N ASP A 122 -11.29 -11.81 -3.50
CA ASP A 122 -11.70 -11.45 -2.14
C ASP A 122 -13.18 -11.04 -2.12
N ALA A 123 -13.88 -11.38 -1.03
CA ALA A 123 -15.28 -11.04 -0.83
C ALA A 123 -15.52 -9.52 -0.91
N ILE A 124 -14.52 -8.71 -0.55
CA ILE A 124 -14.58 -7.24 -0.68
C ILE A 124 -14.65 -6.76 -2.14
N CYS A 125 -14.25 -7.61 -3.08
CA CYS A 125 -14.23 -7.35 -4.51
C CYS A 125 -15.37 -8.05 -5.25
N GLY A 126 -16.36 -8.59 -4.52
CA GLY A 126 -17.46 -9.36 -5.10
C GLY A 126 -17.10 -10.80 -5.45
N GLY A 127 -15.95 -11.30 -4.97
CA GLY A 127 -15.62 -12.73 -4.98
C GLY A 127 -16.61 -13.51 -4.12
N LYS A 128 -16.99 -14.72 -4.57
CA LYS A 128 -17.88 -15.64 -3.84
C LYS A 128 -17.11 -16.49 -2.85
#